data_AF-A0A1B6KHR1-F1
#
_entry.id   AF-A0A1B6KHR1-F1
#
_cell.length_a   1.000
_cell.length_b   1.000
_cell.length_c   1.000
_cell.angle_alpha   90.00
_cell.angle_beta   90.00
_cell.angle_gamma   90.00
#
_symmetry.space_group_name_H-M   'P 1'
#
loop_
_entity.id
_entity.type
_entity.pdbx_description
1 polymer ?
#
loop_
_entity_poly.entity_id
_entity_poly.type
_entity_poly.pdbx_seq_one_letter_code
_entity_poly.pdbx_strand_id
1 'polypeptide(L)'
;IATPSNVVSDKLNYIPNQLNPVFGRCLEITARFPVDSALVVRVMDWDRFTRHDTIGETVIDLENRFYSKHRGTCGLSKTYSTSGYDSWRDVEKPTEILERLCNTYNLSLPQYYSKSVLVACKEFVLPIITNDEEETRERLALMALNNWHEVPVVGRHLVAEHVETRTLFKKDKPGLEQGKLEMWVDLFDLSMGPIPLPTNIVPRNPRPYELR
;
A
#
# COMPACT_ATOMS: atom_id res chain seq x y z
N ILE A 1 26.78 14.01 10.31
CA ILE A 1 26.83 12.60 10.78
C ILE A 1 25.96 11.83 9.80
N ALA A 2 26.54 10.97 8.95
CA ALA A 2 25.74 10.12 8.08
C ALA A 2 24.99 9.13 8.98
N THR A 3 23.67 9.24 9.05
CA THR A 3 22.84 8.21 9.67
C THR A 3 23.11 6.89 8.95
N PRO A 4 23.34 5.77 9.68
CA PRO A 4 23.51 4.47 9.05
C PRO A 4 22.23 4.14 8.27
N SER A 5 22.32 4.13 6.95
CA SER A 5 21.20 3.73 6.08
C SER A 5 21.21 2.22 5.94
N ASN A 6 20.11 1.55 6.31
CA ASN A 6 19.90 0.16 5.92
C ASN A 6 19.72 0.10 4.40
N VAL A 7 20.62 -0.59 3.71
CA VAL A 7 20.58 -0.73 2.24
C VAL A 7 20.28 -2.18 1.89
N VAL A 8 19.16 -2.40 1.21
CA VAL A 8 18.82 -3.68 0.59
C VAL A 8 19.13 -3.57 -0.91
N SER A 9 19.85 -4.56 -1.45
CA SER A 9 20.28 -4.57 -2.86
C SER A 9 19.80 -5.85 -3.54
N ASP A 10 18.99 -5.70 -4.59
CA ASP A 10 18.49 -6.82 -5.41
C ASP A 10 19.32 -7.07 -6.67
N LYS A 11 20.60 -6.64 -6.68
CA LYS A 11 21.49 -6.67 -7.86
C LYS A 11 21.65 -8.04 -8.54
N LEU A 12 21.46 -9.14 -7.82
CA LEU A 12 21.58 -10.50 -8.38
C LEU A 12 20.42 -10.85 -9.31
N ASN A 13 19.29 -10.14 -9.19
CA ASN A 13 18.07 -10.34 -9.98
C ASN A 13 17.95 -9.30 -11.11
N TYR A 14 19.08 -8.89 -11.69
CA TYR A 14 19.07 -7.98 -12.84
C TYR A 14 18.39 -8.65 -14.05
N ILE A 15 17.74 -7.84 -14.88
CA ILE A 15 17.07 -8.31 -16.10
C ILE A 15 17.91 -7.87 -17.30
N PRO A 16 18.57 -8.80 -18.02
CA PRO A 16 19.42 -8.44 -19.15
C PRO A 16 18.59 -7.94 -20.34
N ASN A 17 19.16 -6.98 -21.09
CA ASN A 17 18.67 -6.56 -22.41
C ASN A 17 17.20 -6.11 -22.45
N GLN A 18 16.74 -5.37 -21.44
CA GLN A 18 15.35 -4.91 -21.35
C GLN A 18 15.29 -3.42 -21.01
N LEU A 19 14.53 -2.66 -21.81
CA LEU A 19 14.33 -1.21 -21.61
C LEU A 19 13.22 -0.90 -20.60
N ASN A 20 12.20 -1.77 -20.51
CA ASN A 20 11.08 -1.64 -19.59
C ASN A 20 10.96 -2.91 -18.72
N PRO A 21 11.89 -3.13 -17.78
CA PRO A 21 11.93 -4.35 -17.00
C PRO A 21 10.76 -4.45 -16.03
N VAL A 22 10.10 -5.61 -15.99
CA VAL A 22 9.17 -5.96 -14.92
C VAL A 22 9.93 -6.82 -13.91
N PHE A 23 10.31 -6.22 -12.78
CA PHE A 23 11.08 -6.91 -11.74
C PHE A 23 10.24 -8.00 -11.05
N GLY A 24 8.99 -7.71 -10.71
CA GLY A 24 8.12 -8.65 -10.00
C GLY A 24 8.66 -9.04 -8.62
N ARG A 25 9.31 -8.10 -7.92
CA ARG A 25 10.03 -8.34 -6.66
C ARG A 25 9.32 -7.66 -5.50
N CYS A 26 9.22 -8.36 -4.39
CA CYS A 26 8.85 -7.77 -3.10
C CYS A 26 10.11 -7.61 -2.25
N LEU A 27 10.26 -6.44 -1.62
CA LEU A 27 11.31 -6.15 -0.68
C LEU A 27 10.66 -5.71 0.64
N GLU A 28 11.06 -6.35 1.73
CA GLU A 28 10.62 -6.00 3.08
C GLU A 28 11.75 -5.26 3.79
N ILE A 29 11.45 -4.09 4.35
CA ILE A 29 12.43 -3.23 5.01
C ILE A 29 11.84 -2.77 6.34
N THR A 30 12.55 -3.01 7.44
CA THR A 30 12.19 -2.47 8.76
C THR A 30 12.69 -1.04 8.90
N ALA A 31 11.80 -0.13 9.31
CA ALA A 31 12.10 1.26 9.61
C ALA A 31 11.71 1.60 11.06
N ARG A 32 12.42 2.55 11.68
CA ARG A 32 12.12 3.10 13.01
C ARG A 32 11.95 4.60 12.95
N PHE A 33 10.75 5.10 13.22
CA PHE A 33 10.51 6.55 13.29
C PHE A 33 10.97 7.16 14.63
N PRO A 34 11.50 8.40 14.63
CA PRO A 34 11.70 9.30 13.47
C PRO A 34 13.06 9.11 12.76
N VAL A 35 13.84 8.08 13.11
CA VAL A 35 15.21 7.88 12.61
C VAL A 35 15.23 7.57 11.11
N ASP A 36 14.35 6.68 10.66
CA ASP A 36 14.24 6.20 9.28
C ASP A 36 13.05 6.87 8.59
N SER A 37 13.13 8.16 8.28
CA SER A 37 12.00 8.95 7.76
C SER A 37 11.80 8.88 6.23
N ALA A 38 12.78 8.35 5.47
CA ALA A 38 12.71 8.32 4.01
C ALA A 38 13.22 7.01 3.41
N LEU A 39 12.51 6.51 2.39
CA LEU A 39 12.93 5.40 1.54
C LEU A 39 13.43 5.95 0.20
N VAL A 40 14.70 5.69 -0.11
CA VAL A 40 15.26 6.00 -1.43
C VAL A 40 15.26 4.72 -2.27
N VAL A 41 14.52 4.74 -3.38
CA VAL A 41 14.53 3.65 -4.36
C VAL A 41 15.36 4.09 -5.54
N ARG A 42 16.42 3.32 -5.84
CA ARG A 42 17.37 3.61 -6.91
C ARG A 42 17.39 2.48 -7.93
N VAL A 43 17.24 2.84 -9.20
CA VAL A 43 17.38 1.95 -10.34
C VAL A 43 18.77 2.13 -10.93
N MET A 44 19.46 1.01 -11.14
CA MET A 44 20.86 0.96 -11.59
C MET A 44 20.96 0.21 -12.91
N ASP A 45 21.83 0.67 -13.79
CA ASP A 45 22.25 -0.08 -14.97
C ASP A 45 23.32 -1.09 -14.57
N TRP A 46 23.13 -2.34 -14.96
CA TRP A 46 24.07 -3.40 -14.65
C TRP A 46 25.04 -3.58 -15.80
N ASP A 47 26.32 -3.43 -15.47
CA ASP A 47 27.43 -3.47 -16.41
C ASP A 47 28.39 -4.60 -16.05
N ARG A 48 28.73 -5.43 -17.03
CA ARG A 48 29.66 -6.54 -16.82
C ARG A 48 31.11 -6.10 -16.61
N PHE A 49 31.52 -5.03 -17.27
CA PHE A 49 32.92 -4.60 -17.35
C PHE A 49 33.17 -3.17 -16.85
N THR A 50 32.12 -2.35 -16.74
CA THR A 50 32.17 -0.97 -16.26
C THR A 50 31.50 -0.84 -14.90
N ARG A 51 31.60 0.35 -14.29
CA ARG A 51 30.94 0.64 -13.03
C ARG A 51 29.43 0.74 -13.27
N HIS A 52 28.65 0.10 -12.42
CA HIS A 52 27.19 0.23 -12.45
C HIS A 52 26.77 1.68 -12.26
N ASP A 53 26.07 2.20 -13.25
CA ASP A 53 25.63 3.59 -13.28
C ASP A 53 24.20 3.71 -12.76
N THR A 54 23.89 4.81 -12.07
CA THR A 54 22.52 5.09 -11.64
C THR A 54 21.70 5.56 -12.83
N ILE A 55 20.59 4.87 -13.12
CA ILE A 55 19.58 5.31 -14.09
C ILE A 55 18.75 6.44 -13.49
N GLY A 56 18.33 6.29 -12.23
CA GLY A 56 17.66 7.34 -11.48
C GLY A 56 17.18 6.85 -10.11
N GLU A 57 16.74 7.78 -9.29
CA GLU A 57 16.16 7.49 -7.97
C GLU A 57 14.88 8.29 -7.71
N THR A 58 14.04 7.75 -6.83
CA THR A 58 12.88 8.42 -6.24
C THR A 58 12.97 8.33 -4.72
N VAL A 59 12.40 9.30 -4.02
CA VAL A 59 12.36 9.35 -2.55
C VAL A 59 10.90 9.29 -2.09
N ILE A 60 10.62 8.43 -1.12
CA ILE A 60 9.33 8.31 -0.45
C ILE A 60 9.50 8.76 0.99
N ASP A 61 8.75 9.77 1.41
CA ASP A 61 8.67 10.21 2.80
C ASP A 61 7.81 9.22 3.59
N LEU A 62 8.46 8.36 4.38
CA LEU A 62 7.82 7.30 5.14
C LEU A 62 7.09 7.85 6.37
N GLU A 63 7.64 8.88 7.01
CA GLU A 63 7.09 9.45 8.24
C GLU A 63 5.77 10.20 7.95
N ASN A 64 5.77 11.09 6.96
CA ASN A 64 4.57 11.79 6.52
C ASN A 64 3.49 10.80 6.04
N ARG A 65 3.91 9.72 5.37
CA ARG A 65 3.00 8.67 4.91
C ARG A 65 2.36 7.92 6.08
N PHE A 66 3.15 7.51 7.07
CA PHE A 66 2.69 6.76 8.23
C PHE A 66 1.74 7.59 9.10
N TYR A 67 2.07 8.86 9.38
CA TYR A 67 1.25 9.74 10.21
C TYR A 67 0.16 10.51 9.43
N SER A 68 0.00 10.23 8.14
CA SER A 68 -1.02 10.89 7.32
C SER A 68 -2.43 10.56 7.81
N LYS A 69 -3.28 11.60 7.90
CA LYS A 69 -4.72 11.46 8.17
C LYS A 69 -5.46 10.70 7.07
N HIS A 70 -4.85 10.53 5.90
CA HIS A 70 -5.41 9.79 4.77
C HIS A 70 -5.12 8.29 4.84
N ARG A 71 -4.47 7.79 5.90
CA ARG A 71 -4.09 6.37 6.03
C ARG A 71 -3.22 5.90 4.86
N GLY A 72 -2.09 6.58 4.63
CA GLY A 72 -1.16 6.26 3.54
C GLY A 72 -0.33 4.99 3.77
N THR A 73 -0.69 4.15 4.74
CA THR A 73 0.10 2.98 5.17
C THR A 73 -0.13 1.79 4.25
N CYS A 74 -1.33 1.22 4.23
CA CYS A 74 -1.74 0.17 3.29
C CYS A 74 -3.04 0.61 2.61
N GLY A 75 -3.11 0.49 1.29
CA GLY A 75 -4.26 0.98 0.53
C GLY A 75 -5.52 0.14 0.78
N LEU A 76 -6.68 0.80 0.96
CA LEU A 76 -7.96 0.11 1.15
C LEU A 76 -8.41 -0.60 -0.12
N SER A 77 -8.62 -1.91 -0.04
CA SER A 77 -9.19 -2.70 -1.13
C SER A 77 -10.66 -2.33 -1.37
N LYS A 78 -11.16 -2.55 -2.59
CA LYS A 78 -12.56 -2.27 -2.94
C LYS A 78 -13.53 -3.27 -2.31
N THR A 79 -13.08 -4.50 -2.13
CA THR A 79 -13.84 -5.63 -1.58
C THR A 79 -13.06 -6.25 -0.44
N TYR A 80 -13.77 -6.92 0.46
CA TYR A 80 -13.17 -7.71 1.52
C TYR A 80 -13.29 -9.20 1.17
N SER A 81 -12.15 -9.89 1.17
CA SER A 81 -12.06 -11.33 1.02
C SER A 81 -10.94 -11.84 1.93
N THR A 82 -11.08 -13.03 2.51
CA THR A 82 -10.01 -13.67 3.30
C THR A 82 -9.14 -14.61 2.47
N SER A 83 -9.50 -14.83 1.19
CA SER A 83 -8.81 -15.77 0.31
C SER A 83 -8.83 -15.32 -1.15
N GLY A 84 -8.03 -15.97 -1.99
CA GLY A 84 -7.95 -15.62 -3.41
C GLY A 84 -6.92 -14.55 -3.72
N TYR A 85 -6.96 -14.02 -4.93
CA TYR A 85 -5.97 -13.05 -5.42
C TYR A 85 -6.23 -11.62 -4.91
N ASP A 86 -7.45 -11.37 -4.43
CA ASP A 86 -7.96 -10.12 -3.87
C ASP A 86 -8.17 -10.23 -2.36
N SER A 87 -7.46 -11.16 -1.72
CA SER A 87 -7.44 -11.31 -0.26
C SER A 87 -7.00 -10.02 0.42
N TRP A 88 -7.64 -9.72 1.56
CA TRP A 88 -7.31 -8.61 2.44
C TRP A 88 -5.80 -8.58 2.76
N ARG A 89 -5.19 -7.41 2.59
CA ARG A 89 -3.73 -7.21 2.65
C ARG A 89 -3.26 -6.47 3.90
N ASP A 90 -4.19 -6.01 4.72
CA ASP A 90 -3.86 -5.25 5.91
C ASP A 90 -3.73 -6.16 7.14
N VAL A 91 -2.93 -5.72 8.12
CA VAL A 91 -2.82 -6.40 9.42
C VAL A 91 -4.13 -6.25 10.18
N GLU A 92 -4.71 -5.05 10.14
CA GLU A 92 -5.98 -4.75 10.82
C GLU A 92 -7.16 -5.12 9.90
N LYS A 93 -8.18 -5.77 10.46
CA LYS A 93 -9.45 -5.98 9.76
C LYS A 93 -10.17 -4.65 9.50
N PRO A 94 -11.05 -4.55 8.48
CA PRO A 94 -11.86 -3.36 8.26
C PRO A 94 -12.59 -2.83 9.51
N THR A 95 -13.17 -3.72 10.32
CA THR A 95 -13.84 -3.34 11.58
C THR A 95 -12.89 -2.65 12.56
N GLU A 96 -11.70 -3.21 12.75
CA GLU A 96 -10.65 -2.67 13.64
C GLU A 96 -10.17 -1.29 13.17
N ILE A 97 -9.93 -1.13 11.86
CA ILE A 97 -9.55 0.16 11.28
C ILE A 97 -10.64 1.20 11.52
N LEU A 98 -11.90 0.85 11.28
CA LEU A 98 -13.02 1.76 11.44
C LEU A 98 -13.22 2.18 12.90
N GLU A 99 -13.13 1.23 13.83
CA GLU A 99 -13.21 1.49 15.28
C GLU A 99 -12.05 2.40 15.73
N ARG A 100 -10.82 2.13 15.28
CA ARG A 100 -9.66 2.96 15.57
C ARG A 100 -9.80 4.38 15.02
N LEU A 101 -10.33 4.55 13.81
CA LEU A 101 -10.62 5.89 13.27
C LEU A 101 -11.68 6.62 14.09
N CYS A 102 -12.76 5.94 14.47
CA CYS A 102 -13.79 6.53 15.33
C CYS A 102 -13.19 7.01 16.67
N ASN A 103 -12.38 6.15 17.32
CA ASN A 103 -11.69 6.50 18.57
C ASN A 103 -10.73 7.69 18.40
N THR A 104 -9.92 7.69 17.34
CA THR A 104 -8.95 8.77 17.04
C THR A 104 -9.64 10.14 16.91
N TYR A 105 -10.86 10.16 16.37
CA TYR A 105 -11.63 11.38 16.15
C TYR A 105 -12.71 11.62 17.22
N ASN A 106 -12.67 10.90 18.35
CA ASN A 106 -13.64 11.00 19.45
C ASN A 106 -15.10 10.83 19.00
N LEU A 107 -15.33 9.97 18.01
CA LEU A 107 -16.66 9.56 17.57
C LEU A 107 -17.14 8.36 18.41
N SER A 108 -18.46 8.19 18.50
CA SER A 108 -19.04 6.94 19.00
C SER A 108 -18.61 5.76 18.13
N LEU A 109 -18.48 4.58 18.74
CA LEU A 109 -18.17 3.36 18.00
C LEU A 109 -19.21 3.08 16.89
N PRO A 110 -18.81 2.45 15.77
CA PRO A 110 -19.73 2.12 14.68
C PRO A 110 -20.88 1.23 15.18
N GLN A 111 -22.10 1.56 14.77
CA GLN A 111 -23.28 0.75 15.08
C GLN A 111 -23.65 -0.09 13.87
N TYR A 112 -23.52 -1.40 14.00
CA TYR A 112 -23.80 -2.34 12.91
C TYR A 112 -25.24 -2.84 12.96
N TYR A 113 -25.89 -2.84 11.80
CA TYR A 113 -27.20 -3.44 11.54
C TYR A 113 -27.04 -4.53 10.48
N SER A 114 -28.13 -5.22 10.13
CA SER A 114 -28.11 -6.37 9.21
C SER A 114 -27.54 -6.06 7.82
N LYS A 115 -27.71 -4.84 7.32
CA LYS A 115 -27.24 -4.41 5.99
C LYS A 115 -26.59 -3.03 5.98
N SER A 116 -26.39 -2.42 7.14
CA SER A 116 -25.89 -1.06 7.23
C SER A 116 -25.02 -0.85 8.47
N VAL A 117 -24.17 0.16 8.40
CA VAL A 117 -23.37 0.63 9.54
C VAL A 117 -23.56 2.14 9.69
N LEU A 118 -23.82 2.58 10.92
CA LEU A 118 -23.99 3.99 11.28
C LEU A 118 -22.73 4.51 11.96
N VAL A 119 -22.15 5.56 11.40
CA VAL A 119 -20.95 6.24 11.92
C VAL A 119 -21.22 7.74 11.96
N ALA A 120 -21.17 8.37 13.14
CA ALA A 120 -21.39 9.81 13.32
C ALA A 120 -22.61 10.36 12.55
N CYS A 121 -23.76 9.68 12.68
CA CYS A 121 -25.03 9.99 12.00
C CYS A 121 -25.04 9.79 10.47
N LYS A 122 -23.99 9.23 9.88
CA LYS A 122 -23.95 8.79 8.49
C LYS A 122 -24.14 7.28 8.41
N GLU A 123 -25.18 6.86 7.70
CA GLU A 123 -25.45 5.44 7.43
C GLU A 123 -24.82 5.03 6.09
N PHE A 124 -24.11 3.91 6.11
CA PHE A 124 -23.56 3.25 4.91
C PHE A 124 -24.25 1.90 4.74
N VAL A 125 -24.76 1.61 3.54
CA VAL A 125 -25.59 0.43 3.26
C VAL A 125 -24.88 -0.47 2.25
N LEU A 126 -24.80 -1.77 2.55
CA LEU A 126 -24.31 -2.75 1.58
C LEU A 126 -25.40 -3.09 0.55
N PRO A 127 -25.05 -3.17 -0.75
CA PRO A 127 -26.01 -3.58 -1.78
C PRO A 127 -26.34 -5.07 -1.70
N ILE A 128 -25.38 -5.89 -1.23
CA ILE A 128 -25.47 -7.35 -1.18
C ILE A 128 -24.90 -7.81 0.16
N ILE A 129 -25.68 -8.59 0.91
CA ILE A 129 -25.28 -9.26 2.14
C ILE A 129 -24.86 -10.70 1.84
N THR A 130 -23.91 -11.25 2.61
CA THR A 130 -23.58 -12.67 2.56
C THR A 130 -24.33 -13.42 3.66
N ASN A 131 -24.33 -14.75 3.61
CA ASN A 131 -24.87 -15.57 4.71
C ASN A 131 -23.91 -15.63 5.92
N ASP A 132 -22.71 -15.06 5.78
CA ASP A 132 -21.70 -14.99 6.82
C ASP A 132 -21.79 -13.62 7.50
N GLU A 133 -22.23 -13.63 8.76
CA GLU A 133 -22.41 -12.41 9.55
C GLU A 133 -21.08 -11.71 9.86
N GLU A 134 -20.00 -12.46 10.06
CA GLU A 134 -18.67 -11.90 10.33
C GLU A 134 -18.14 -11.22 9.06
N GLU A 135 -18.22 -11.90 7.92
CA GLU A 135 -17.82 -11.33 6.62
C GLU A 135 -18.68 -10.11 6.25
N THR A 136 -19.98 -10.17 6.51
CA THR A 136 -20.89 -9.03 6.28
C THR A 136 -20.49 -7.83 7.14
N ARG A 137 -20.11 -8.03 8.40
CA ARG A 137 -19.63 -6.96 9.28
C ARG A 137 -18.36 -6.30 8.76
N GLU A 138 -17.40 -7.10 8.26
CA GLU A 138 -16.17 -6.56 7.66
C GLU A 138 -16.43 -5.79 6.38
N ARG A 139 -17.33 -6.29 5.51
CA ARG A 139 -17.75 -5.59 4.30
C ARG A 139 -18.46 -4.27 4.61
N LEU A 140 -19.28 -4.22 5.67
CA LEU A 140 -19.93 -2.98 6.13
C LEU A 140 -18.90 -1.97 6.60
N ALA A 141 -17.93 -2.40 7.41
CA ALA A 141 -16.86 -1.52 7.86
C ALA A 141 -16.04 -0.98 6.68
N LEU A 142 -15.69 -1.85 5.72
CA LEU A 142 -14.97 -1.45 4.50
C LEU A 142 -15.78 -0.47 3.63
N MET A 143 -17.10 -0.63 3.55
CA MET A 143 -17.99 0.32 2.87
C MET A 143 -17.90 1.71 3.50
N ALA A 144 -17.92 1.80 4.83
CA ALA A 144 -17.76 3.06 5.54
C ALA A 144 -16.34 3.65 5.35
N LEU A 145 -15.29 2.82 5.37
CA LEU A 145 -13.90 3.25 5.16
C LEU A 145 -13.68 3.82 3.75
N ASN A 146 -14.14 3.13 2.71
CA ASN A 146 -14.05 3.60 1.33
C ASN A 146 -14.83 4.90 1.10
N ASN A 147 -15.89 5.14 1.89
CA ASN A 147 -16.71 6.34 1.84
C ASN A 147 -16.50 7.26 3.06
N TRP A 148 -15.32 7.18 3.71
CA TRP A 148 -15.03 7.95 4.93
C TRP A 148 -15.13 9.47 4.70
N HIS A 149 -14.94 9.92 3.48
CA HIS A 149 -15.11 11.31 3.06
C HIS A 149 -16.54 11.85 3.26
N GLU A 150 -17.55 10.98 3.36
CA GLU A 150 -18.94 11.35 3.63
C GLU A 150 -19.25 11.52 5.12
N VAL A 151 -18.34 11.14 6.03
CA VAL A 151 -18.53 11.27 7.48
C VAL A 151 -18.48 12.76 7.87
N PRO A 152 -19.48 13.29 8.61
CA PRO A 152 -19.51 14.70 9.00
C PRO A 152 -18.28 15.14 9.81
N VAL A 153 -17.85 16.39 9.59
CA VAL A 153 -16.77 17.08 10.32
C VAL A 153 -15.36 16.51 10.13
N VAL A 154 -15.18 15.19 10.18
CA VAL A 154 -13.87 14.53 10.17
C VAL A 154 -13.56 13.76 8.88
N GLY A 155 -14.57 13.59 8.01
CA GLY A 155 -14.46 12.85 6.77
C GLY A 155 -13.38 13.38 5.83
N ARG A 156 -12.68 12.44 5.18
CA ARG A 156 -11.68 12.69 4.13
C ARG A 156 -11.49 11.44 3.29
N HIS A 157 -10.90 11.58 2.11
CA HIS A 157 -10.53 10.41 1.32
C HIS A 157 -9.39 9.65 2.00
N LEU A 158 -9.62 8.38 2.29
CA LEU A 158 -8.57 7.46 2.69
C LEU A 158 -7.88 6.91 1.42
N VAL A 159 -6.62 6.53 1.54
CA VAL A 159 -5.85 5.99 0.42
C VAL A 159 -6.42 4.63 0.03
N ALA A 160 -6.92 4.53 -1.19
CA ALA A 160 -7.33 3.27 -1.78
C ALA A 160 -6.12 2.44 -2.22
N GLU A 161 -6.31 1.15 -2.42
CA GLU A 161 -5.34 0.29 -3.09
C GLU A 161 -4.97 0.84 -4.47
N HIS A 162 -3.67 0.98 -4.72
CA HIS A 162 -3.15 1.57 -5.96
C HIS A 162 -1.73 1.10 -6.25
N VAL A 163 -1.37 1.11 -7.54
CA VAL A 163 0.03 1.09 -7.99
C VAL A 163 0.53 2.53 -7.97
N GLU A 164 1.63 2.81 -7.29
CA GLU A 164 2.31 4.09 -7.36
C GLU A 164 3.21 4.16 -8.59
N THR A 165 2.99 5.17 -9.44
CA THR A 165 3.94 5.55 -10.50
C THR A 165 4.82 6.69 -10.01
N ARG A 166 6.13 6.45 -9.92
CA ARG A 166 7.13 7.36 -9.36
C ARG A 166 8.16 7.73 -10.43
N THR A 167 8.29 9.02 -10.71
CA THR A 167 9.32 9.51 -11.64
C THR A 167 10.72 9.34 -11.06
N LEU A 168 11.65 8.86 -11.88
CA LEU A 168 13.06 8.69 -11.54
C LEU A 168 13.85 9.93 -11.97
N PHE A 169 14.67 10.44 -11.05
CA PHE A 169 15.53 11.59 -11.28
C PHE A 169 17.00 11.26 -11.07
N LYS A 170 17.87 12.02 -11.75
CA LYS A 170 19.32 11.97 -11.60
C LYS A 170 19.82 13.22 -10.90
N LYS A 171 20.75 13.06 -9.95
CA LYS A 171 21.32 14.20 -9.19
C LYS A 171 22.11 15.16 -10.09
N ASP A 172 22.78 14.64 -11.10
CA ASP A 172 23.55 15.38 -12.10
C ASP A 172 22.68 16.03 -13.19
N LYS A 173 21.40 15.64 -13.29
CA LYS A 173 20.42 16.19 -14.25
C LYS A 173 19.13 16.58 -13.55
N PRO A 174 19.16 17.59 -12.66
CA PRO A 174 17.98 17.99 -11.88
C PRO A 174 16.84 18.42 -12.82
N GLY A 175 15.62 17.98 -12.51
CA GLY A 175 14.42 18.30 -13.28
C GLY A 175 14.21 17.50 -14.56
N LEU A 176 15.19 16.69 -15.00
CA LEU A 176 15.04 15.82 -16.17
C LEU A 176 14.61 14.42 -15.76
N GLU A 177 13.41 14.02 -16.16
CA GLU A 177 12.89 12.67 -15.99
C GLU A 177 13.78 11.64 -16.71
N GLN A 178 14.18 10.58 -15.99
CA GLN A 178 14.98 9.46 -16.53
C GLN A 178 14.14 8.22 -16.82
N GLY A 179 12.88 8.21 -16.36
CA GLY A 179 11.96 7.09 -16.47
C GLY A 179 10.96 7.10 -15.31
N LYS A 180 10.16 6.03 -15.23
CA LYS A 180 9.16 5.84 -14.17
C LYS A 180 9.29 4.46 -13.56
N LEU A 181 9.05 4.39 -12.26
CA LEU A 181 8.97 3.16 -11.49
C LEU A 181 7.51 2.95 -11.08
N GLU A 182 6.98 1.77 -11.36
CA GLU A 182 5.65 1.34 -10.88
C GLU A 182 5.84 0.35 -9.74
N MET A 183 5.25 0.64 -8.58
CA MET A 183 5.41 -0.19 -7.39
C MET A 183 4.21 -0.11 -6.46
N TRP A 184 4.06 -1.13 -5.63
CA TRP A 184 3.19 -1.10 -4.46
C TRP A 184 4.02 -0.80 -3.24
N VAL A 185 3.45 -0.01 -2.33
CA VAL A 185 4.13 0.38 -1.08
C VAL A 185 3.15 0.28 0.05
N ASP A 186 3.32 -0.76 0.87
CA ASP A 186 2.57 -0.94 2.10
C ASP A 186 3.51 -0.72 3.30
N LEU A 187 3.02 -0.02 4.32
CA LEU A 187 3.68 0.20 5.60
C LEU A 187 2.83 -0.45 6.70
N PHE A 188 3.46 -1.26 7.55
CA PHE A 188 2.79 -1.94 8.65
C PHE A 188 3.46 -1.58 9.98
N ASP A 189 2.64 -1.32 11.01
CA ASP A 189 3.13 -1.17 12.38
C ASP A 189 3.37 -2.57 12.97
N LEU A 190 4.63 -2.86 13.27
CA LEU A 190 5.06 -4.16 13.81
C LEU A 190 4.46 -4.47 15.19
N SER A 191 3.92 -3.48 15.90
CA SER A 191 3.23 -3.69 17.17
C SER A 191 1.78 -4.19 17.01
N MET A 192 1.19 -4.08 15.81
CA MET A 192 -0.23 -4.37 15.58
C MET A 192 -0.51 -5.84 15.24
N GLY A 193 0.49 -6.61 14.85
CA GLY A 193 0.31 -8.02 14.53
C GLY A 193 1.36 -8.57 13.55
N PRO A 194 1.19 -9.83 13.11
CA PRO A 194 2.04 -10.42 12.09
C PRO A 194 1.80 -9.74 10.74
N ILE A 195 2.88 -9.45 10.01
CA ILE A 195 2.82 -8.87 8.67
C ILE A 195 2.17 -9.89 7.71
N PRO A 196 1.18 -9.49 6.89
CA PRO A 196 0.56 -10.37 5.91
C PRO A 196 1.57 -10.85 4.87
N LEU A 197 1.27 -11.98 4.21
CA LEU A 197 2.12 -12.45 3.13
C LEU A 197 2.17 -11.41 2.00
N PRO A 198 3.35 -11.14 1.42
CA PRO A 198 3.45 -10.25 0.28
C PRO A 198 2.55 -10.64 -0.87
N THR A 199 1.88 -9.65 -1.47
CA THR A 199 1.15 -9.86 -2.71
C THR A 199 2.11 -10.36 -3.78
N ASN A 200 1.78 -11.50 -4.40
CA ASN A 200 2.57 -12.04 -5.49
C ASN A 200 2.37 -11.19 -6.75
N ILE A 201 3.33 -10.29 -7.00
CA ILE A 201 3.38 -9.42 -8.19
C ILE A 201 4.29 -9.98 -9.30
N VAL A 202 4.73 -11.24 -9.20
CA VAL A 202 5.52 -11.87 -10.25
C VAL A 202 4.67 -11.97 -11.53
N PRO A 203 5.22 -11.61 -12.71
CA PRO A 203 4.52 -11.79 -13.97
C PRO A 203 3.96 -13.21 -14.10
N ARG A 204 2.67 -13.31 -14.45
CA ARG A 204 2.05 -14.62 -14.67
C ARG A 204 2.75 -15.29 -15.85
N ASN A 205 3.19 -16.52 -15.65
CA ASN A 205 3.69 -17.32 -16.75
C ASN A 205 2.58 -17.51 -17.79
N PRO A 206 2.86 -17.32 -19.09
CA PRO A 206 1.89 -17.59 -20.12
C PRO A 206 1.47 -19.05 -20.04
N ARG A 207 0.17 -19.29 -19.87
CA ARG A 207 -0.38 -20.63 -20.06
C ARG A 207 -0.48 -20.88 -21.56
N PRO A 208 -0.12 -22.06 -22.06
CA PRO A 208 -0.02 -22.30 -23.50
C PRO A 208 -1.33 -22.13 -24.28
N TYR A 209 -2.47 -21.92 -23.62
CA TYR A 209 -3.76 -21.67 -24.27
C TYR A 209 -4.63 -20.76 -23.40
N GLU A 210 -4.62 -19.45 -23.66
CA GLU A 210 -5.75 -18.56 -23.33
C GLU A 210 -5.64 -17.32 -24.25
N LEU A 211 -6.53 -17.25 -25.24
CA LEU A 211 -6.81 -15.99 -25.94
C LEU A 211 -7.58 -15.11 -24.95
N ARG A 212 -7.06 -13.92 -24.68
CA ARG A 212 -7.78 -12.87 -23.94
C ARG A 212 -8.74 -12.13 -24.84
#